data_AF-A0A7X7EAF7-F1
#
_entry.id   AF-A0A7X7EAF7-F1
#
_cell.length_a   1.000
_cell.length_b   1.000
_cell.length_c   1.000
_cell.angle_alpha   90.00
_cell.angle_beta   90.00
_cell.angle_gamma   90.00
#
_symmetry.space_group_name_H-M   'P 1'
#
loop_
_entity.id
_entity.type
_entity.pdbx_description
1 polymer ?
#
loop_
_entity_poly.entity_id
_entity_poly.type
_entity_poly.pdbx_seq_one_letter_code
_entity_poly.pdbx_strand_id
1 'polypeptide(L)' 'MKETRICIIGGGGRLWAIQFMKDLAYNTMTHGTLVLYDIDKEAARNNIAV' A
#
# COMPACT_ATOMS: atom_id res chain seq x y z
N MET A 1 5.43 -15.75 15.53
CA MET A 1 5.75 -15.44 14.12
C MET A 1 5.92 -13.93 13.99
N LYS A 2 6.82 -13.44 13.12
CA LYS A 2 6.97 -12.00 12.88
C LYS A 2 5.84 -11.52 11.97
N GLU A 3 5.23 -10.39 12.32
CA GLU A 3 4.24 -9.73 11.47
C GLU A 3 4.90 -9.22 10.17
N THR A 4 4.28 -9.47 9.02
CA THR A 4 4.72 -8.94 7.74
C THR A 4 4.41 -7.44 7.65
N ARG A 5 5.42 -6.63 7.32
CA ARG A 5 5.25 -5.19 7.05
C ARG A 5 5.91 -4.84 5.73
N ILE A 6 5.15 -4.24 4.81
CA ILE A 6 5.62 -3.83 3.48
C ILE A 6 5.57 -2.31 3.40
N CYS A 7 6.60 -1.67 2.82
CA CYS A 7 6.62 -0.24 2.58
C CYS A 7 6.79 0.03 1.08
N ILE A 8 5.88 0.82 0.50
CA ILE A 8 5.98 1.33 -0.87
C ILE A 8 6.59 2.73 -0.82
N ILE A 9 7.79 2.88 -1.36
CA ILE A 9 8.42 4.19 -1.59
C ILE A 9 7.93 4.73 -2.93
N GLY A 10 7.40 5.95 -2.95
CA GLY A 10 6.63 6.48 -4.08
C GLY A 10 5.16 6.03 -4.04
N GLY A 11 4.63 5.78 -2.84
CA GLY A 11 3.28 5.29 -2.59
C GLY A 11 2.16 6.27 -2.97
N GLY A 12 2.47 7.49 -3.41
CA GLY A 12 1.53 8.43 -4.02
C GLY A 12 1.19 8.09 -5.48
N GLY A 13 1.96 7.22 -6.13
CA GLY A 13 1.67 6.74 -7.48
C GLY A 13 0.36 5.95 -7.56
N ARG A 14 -0.71 6.57 -8.07
CA ARG A 14 -2.08 6.04 -8.03
C ARG A 14 -2.22 4.64 -8.65
N LEU A 15 -1.80 4.47 -9.92
CA LEU A 15 -2.03 3.22 -10.64
C LEU A 15 -1.36 2.03 -9.95
N TRP A 16 -0.07 2.17 -9.63
CA TRP A 16 0.71 1.06 -9.10
C TRP A 16 0.38 0.76 -7.64
N ALA A 17 0.31 1.78 -6.77
CA ALA A 17 0.02 1.58 -5.35
C ALA A 17 -1.38 0.98 -5.14
N ILE A 18 -2.39 1.47 -5.86
CA ILE A 18 -3.77 0.97 -5.75
C ILE A 18 -3.88 -0.45 -6.32
N GLN A 19 -3.28 -0.72 -7.49
CA GLN A 19 -3.33 -2.06 -8.07
C GLN A 19 -2.65 -3.09 -7.15
N PHE A 20 -1.49 -2.75 -6.59
CA PHE A 20 -0.81 -3.61 -5.64
C PHE A 20 -1.64 -3.87 -4.37
N MET A 21 -2.28 -2.83 -3.81
CA MET A 21 -3.20 -2.99 -2.68
C MET A 21 -4.38 -3.92 -3.01
N LYS A 22 -4.96 -3.81 -4.21
CA LYS A 22 -6.01 -4.72 -4.68
C LYS A 22 -5.52 -6.17 -4.79
N ASP A 23 -4.34 -6.38 -5.36
CA ASP A 23 -3.76 -7.72 -5.51
C ASP A 23 -3.51 -8.39 -4.14
N LEU A 24 -3.03 -7.62 -3.16
CA LEU A 24 -2.89 -8.10 -1.78
C LEU A 24 -4.25 -8.41 -1.14
N ALA A 25 -5.26 -7.55 -1.35
CA ALA A 25 -6.59 -7.72 -0.76
C ALA A 25 -7.35 -8.93 -1.31
N TYR A 26 -7.15 -9.29 -2.59
CA TYR A 26 -7.78 -10.47 -3.20
C TYR A 26 -7.09 -11.79 -2.83
N ASN A 27 -5.87 -11.75 -2.31
CA ASN A 27 -5.12 -12.95 -1.96
C ASN A 27 -5.39 -13.36 -0.50
N THR A 28 -6.12 -14.46 -0.31
CA THR A 28 -6.53 -14.99 1.01
C THR A 28 -5.38 -15.42 1.91
N MET A 29 -4.16 -15.55 1.39
CA MET A 29 -2.97 -15.90 2.17
C MET A 29 -2.19 -14.66 2.65
N THR A 30 -2.59 -13.46 2.21
CA THR A 30 -1.85 -12.23 2.48
C THR A 30 -2.40 -11.53 3.72
N HIS A 31 -1.52 -11.33 4.71
CA HIS A 31 -1.86 -10.68 5.97
C HIS A 31 -0.68 -9.82 6.44
N GLY A 32 -0.97 -8.66 7.02
CA GLY A 32 0.05 -7.77 7.57
C GLY A 32 -0.29 -6.30 7.39
N THR A 33 0.73 -5.46 7.52
CA THR A 33 0.60 -4.00 7.42
C THR A 33 1.29 -3.49 6.15
N LEU A 34 0.63 -2.62 5.39
CA LEU A 34 1.20 -1.89 4.27
C LEU A 34 1.40 -0.41 4.65
N VAL A 35 2.56 0.16 4.31
CA VAL A 35 2.90 1.57 4.51
C VAL A 35 3.11 2.22 3.15
N LEU A 36 2.38 3.30 2.88
CA LEU A 36 2.62 4.15 1.71
C LEU A 36 3.49 5.33 2.14
N TYR A 37 4.70 5.40 1.59
CA TYR A 37 5.60 6.54 1.76
C TYR A 37 5.71 7.30 0.45
N ASP A 38 5.52 8.61 0.50
CA ASP A 38 5.80 9.51 -0.61
C ASP A 38 6.32 10.85 -0.05
N ILE A 39 7.11 11.57 -0.86
CA ILE A 39 7.55 12.92 -0.50
C ILE A 39 6.34 13.85 -0.41
N ASP A 40 5.34 13.63 -1.27
CA ASP A 40 4.01 14.23 -1.15
C ASP A 40 3.11 13.35 -0.27
N LYS A 41 3.02 13.71 1.02
CA LYS A 41 2.21 12.98 2.00
C LYS A 41 0.74 12.92 1.62
N GLU A 42 0.20 13.95 0.97
CA GLU A 42 -1.20 13.97 0.56
C GLU A 42 -1.44 12.99 -0.60
N ALA A 43 -0.48 12.89 -1.54
CA ALA A 43 -0.55 11.88 -2.60
C ALA A 43 -0.65 10.45 -2.04
N ALA A 44 0.16 10.11 -1.03
CA ALA A 44 0.08 8.81 -0.36
C ALA A 44 -1.25 8.62 0.41
N ARG A 45 -1.72 9.66 1.13
CA ARG A 45 -3.00 9.62 1.88
C ARG A 45 -4.20 9.40 0.98
N ASN A 46 -4.22 10.06 -0.19
CA ASN A 46 -5.31 9.94 -1.16
C ASN A 46 -5.50 8.50 -1.67
N ASN A 47 -4.46 7.66 -1.64
CA ASN A 47 -4.56 6.27 -2.07
C ASN A 47 -5.17 5.34 -0.99
N ILE A 48 -5.18 5.74 0.29
CA ILE A 48 -5.77 4.93 1.39
C ILE A 48 -7.30 4.97 1.35
N ALA A 49 -7.88 6.05 0.83
CA ALA A 49 -9.33 6.27 0.78
C ALA A 49 -10.03 5.65 -0.45
N VAL A 50 -9.30 4.90 -1.28
CA VAL A 50 -9.76 4.31 -2.56
C VAL A 50 -9.95 2.81 -2.42
#